data_AF-D8G1Z7-F1
#
_entry.id   AF-D8G1Z7-F1
#
_cell.length_a   1.000
_cell.length_b   1.000
_cell.length_c   1.000
_cell.angle_alpha   90.00
_cell.angle_beta   90.00
_cell.angle_gamma   90.00
#
_symmetry.space_group_name_H-M   'P 1'
#
loop_
_entity.id
_entity.type
_entity.pdbx_description
1 polymer ?
#
loop_
_entity_poly.entity_id
_entity_poly.type
_entity_poly.pdbx_seq_one_letter_code
_entity_poly.pdbx_strand_id
1 'polypeptide(L)' 'MPLQASELVKVIYGGKTEYKYSFNATQSGLTASDDGISHNGNYEVTLSAEPVPEPTTMVGLILGGSGLLAARRKSMKKA' A
#
# COMPACT_ATOMS: atom_id res chain seq x y z
N MET A 1 -3.05 33.63 3.95
CA MET A 1 -2.50 32.37 3.41
C MET A 1 -3.31 32.00 2.19
N PRO A 2 -2.69 31.71 1.03
CA PRO A 2 -3.42 31.24 -0.14
C PRO A 2 -4.08 29.89 0.16
N LEU A 3 -5.30 29.66 -0.36
CA LEU A 3 -5.98 28.38 -0.27
C LEU A 3 -5.36 27.43 -1.30
N GLN A 4 -4.62 26.42 -0.83
CA GLN A 4 -4.18 25.30 -1.67
C GLN A 4 -5.20 24.16 -1.52
N ALA A 5 -5.80 23.73 -2.63
CA ALA A 5 -6.76 22.63 -2.67
C ALA A 5 -6.27 21.55 -3.62
N SER A 6 -6.46 20.29 -3.24
CA SER A 6 -6.19 19.17 -4.14
C SER A 6 -7.24 18.97 -5.18
N GLU A 7 -6.79 18.46 -6.32
CA GLU A 7 -7.65 17.70 -7.21
C GLU A 7 -8.29 16.53 -6.44
N LEU A 8 -9.55 16.23 -6.74
CA LEU A 8 -10.25 15.08 -6.19
C LEU A 8 -9.84 13.84 -6.98
N VAL A 9 -9.21 12.88 -6.32
CA VAL A 9 -8.77 11.62 -6.94
C VAL A 9 -9.73 10.50 -6.58
N LYS A 10 -10.31 9.86 -7.59
CA LYS A 10 -11.11 8.64 -7.42
C LYS A 10 -10.21 7.41 -7.59
N VAL A 11 -10.15 6.58 -6.56
CA VAL A 11 -9.39 5.32 -6.54
C VAL A 11 -10.39 4.16 -6.59
N ILE A 12 -10.17 3.21 -7.49
CA ILE A 12 -10.92 1.96 -7.56
C ILE A 12 -9.93 0.81 -7.43
N TYR A 13 -9.95 0.10 -6.31
CA TYR A 13 -9.00 -0.98 -6.03
C TYR A 13 -9.63 -2.05 -5.13
N GLY A 14 -9.39 -3.33 -5.41
CA GLY A 14 -9.93 -4.45 -4.62
C GLY A 14 -11.46 -4.46 -4.48
N GLY A 15 -12.18 -3.96 -5.49
CA GLY A 15 -13.64 -3.81 -5.46
C GLY A 15 -14.17 -2.65 -4.61
N LYS A 16 -13.29 -1.86 -3.99
CA LYS A 16 -13.62 -0.67 -3.20
C LYS A 16 -13.41 0.59 -4.03
N THR A 17 -14.26 1.59 -3.79
CA THR A 17 -14.10 2.95 -4.34
C THR A 17 -13.78 3.89 -3.20
N GLU A 18 -12.68 4.64 -3.33
CA GLU A 18 -12.24 5.64 -2.36
C GLU A 18 -12.03 6.98 -3.08
N TYR A 19 -12.30 8.08 -2.38
CA TYR A 19 -12.01 9.43 -2.85
C TYR A 19 -10.94 10.04 -1.96
N LYS A 20 -9.84 10.46 -2.56
CA LYS A 20 -8.71 11.08 -1.87
C LYS A 20 -8.60 12.54 -2.27
N TYR A 21 -8.40 13.39 -1.27
CA TYR A 21 -8.19 14.82 -1.40
C TYR A 21 -7.37 15.32 -0.22
N SER A 22 -6.77 16.50 -0.34
CA SER A 22 -6.09 17.20 0.76
C SER A 22 -6.09 18.71 0.49
N PHE A 23 -5.80 19.50 1.53
CA PHE A 23 -5.60 20.96 1.44
C PHE A 23 -4.14 21.33 1.74
N ASN A 24 -3.26 20.33 1.78
CA ASN A 24 -1.82 20.46 1.87
C ASN A 24 -1.23 19.82 0.61
N ALA A 25 -0.81 20.64 -0.34
CA ALA A 25 -0.14 20.17 -1.54
C ALA A 25 1.33 19.90 -1.24
N THR A 26 1.89 18.82 -1.82
CA THR A 26 3.33 18.56 -1.81
C THR A 26 4.01 19.55 -2.75
N GLN A 27 5.18 20.10 -2.41
CA GLN A 27 5.88 21.02 -3.33
C GLN A 27 6.19 20.30 -4.66
N SER A 28 5.66 20.81 -5.78
CA SER A 28 5.88 20.22 -7.11
C SER A 28 7.28 20.49 -7.66
N GLY A 29 7.93 21.57 -7.19
CA GLY A 29 9.17 22.09 -7.76
C GLY A 29 9.00 22.79 -9.12
N LEU A 30 7.76 22.87 -9.63
CA LEU A 30 7.42 23.54 -10.87
C LEU A 30 6.71 24.85 -10.56
N THR A 31 7.02 25.90 -11.32
CA THR A 31 6.33 27.19 -11.24
C THR A 31 5.97 27.63 -12.65
N ALA A 32 4.80 28.25 -12.82
CA ALA A 32 4.46 28.86 -14.09
C ALA A 32 5.48 29.96 -14.46
N SER A 33 5.83 30.06 -15.74
CA SER A 33 6.90 30.96 -16.19
C SER A 33 6.52 32.44 -16.18
N ASP A 34 5.22 32.72 -16.21
CA ASP A 34 4.61 34.05 -16.27
C ASP A 34 4.49 34.71 -14.89
N ASP A 35 4.26 33.94 -13.82
CA ASP A 35 4.10 34.48 -12.47
C ASP A 35 5.08 33.92 -11.42
N GLY A 36 5.78 32.83 -11.71
CA GLY A 36 6.70 32.17 -10.78
C GLY A 36 6.03 31.59 -9.52
N ILE A 37 4.70 31.53 -9.46
CA ILE A 37 3.91 31.21 -8.25
C ILE A 37 2.92 30.07 -8.52
N SER A 38 2.31 30.03 -9.71
CA SER A 38 1.28 29.04 -10.06
C SER A 38 1.86 27.62 -10.24
N HIS A 39 1.03 26.60 -9.97
CA HIS A 39 1.36 25.16 -10.06
C HIS A 39 2.47 24.64 -9.11
N ASN A 40 2.76 25.37 -8.03
CA ASN A 40 3.80 24.99 -7.06
C ASN A 40 3.49 23.77 -6.17
N GLY A 41 2.29 23.18 -6.30
CA GLY A 41 1.82 22.06 -5.49
C GLY A 41 1.39 20.86 -6.34
N ASN A 42 1.78 19.65 -5.92
CA ASN A 42 1.39 18.36 -6.44
C ASN A 42 0.61 17.56 -5.39
N TYR A 43 -0.19 16.58 -5.81
CA TYR A 43 -0.83 15.61 -4.92
C TYR A 43 -0.23 14.22 -5.11
N GLU A 44 0.38 13.71 -4.05
CA GLU A 44 0.86 12.34 -4.01
C GLU A 44 -0.22 11.44 -3.39
N VAL A 45 -0.58 10.40 -4.13
CA VAL A 45 -1.52 9.38 -3.66
C VAL A 45 -0.74 8.14 -3.27
N THR A 46 -0.65 7.88 -1.97
CA THR A 46 -0.18 6.59 -1.47
C THR A 46 -1.37 5.64 -1.34
N LEU A 47 -1.29 4.48 -1.99
CA LEU A 47 -2.25 3.40 -1.81
C LEU A 47 -1.63 2.38 -0.85
N SER A 48 -2.16 2.29 0.36
CA SER A 48 -1.81 1.19 1.27
C SER A 48 -2.49 -0.08 0.76
N ALA A 49 -1.72 -0.95 0.11
CA ALA A 49 -2.18 -2.30 -0.15
C ALA A 49 -2.22 -3.07 1.18
N GLU A 50 -3.23 -3.93 1.36
CA GLU A 50 -3.15 -4.89 2.46
C GLU A 50 -1.92 -5.79 2.25
N PRO A 51 -1.20 -6.15 3.33
CA PRO A 51 -0.05 -7.03 3.22
C PRO A 51 -0.51 -8.40 2.72
N VAL A 52 -0.19 -8.72 1.47
CA VAL A 52 -0.40 -10.04 0.90
C VAL A 52 0.81 -10.91 1.26
N PRO A 53 0.62 -12.12 1.85
CA PRO A 53 1.73 -13.00 2.16
C PRO A 53 2.56 -13.30 0.91
N GLU A 54 3.87 -13.10 1.01
CA GLU A 54 4.76 -13.44 -0.09
C GLU A 54 4.72 -14.95 -0.39
N PRO A 55 4.90 -15.38 -1.66
CA PRO A 55 4.86 -16.79 -2.03
C PRO A 55 5.77 -17.68 -1.16
N THR A 56 6.96 -17.19 -0.81
CA THR A 56 7.91 -17.91 0.04
C THR A 56 7.40 -18.12 1.46
N THR A 57 6.65 -17.15 2.00
CA THR A 57 6.01 -17.27 3.32
C THR A 57 4.99 -18.42 3.31
N MET A 58 4.19 -18.52 2.25
CA MET A 58 3.23 -19.60 2.07
C MET A 58 3.92 -20.98 1.96
N VAL A 59 5.00 -21.07 1.17
CA VAL A 59 5.79 -22.29 1.06
C VAL A 59 6.38 -22.70 2.42
N GLY A 60 6.94 -21.75 3.16
CA GLY A 60 7.47 -21.99 4.50
C GLY A 60 6.42 -22.54 5.48
N LEU A 61 5.20 -21.98 5.47
CA LEU A 61 4.09 -22.46 6.30
C LEU A 61 3.66 -23.89 5.94
N ILE A 62 3.58 -24.22 4.65
CA ILE A 62 3.22 -25.56 4.18
C ILE A 62 4.29 -26.58 4.59
N LEU A 63 5.57 -26.27 4.35
CA LEU A 63 6.69 -27.16 4.69
C LEU A 63 6.83 -27.33 6.20
N GLY A 64 6.76 -26.24 6.98
CA GLY A 64 6.80 -26.27 8.43
C GLY A 64 5.64 -27.07 9.03
N GLY A 65 4.40 -26.81 8.57
CA GLY A 65 3.21 -27.51 9.04
C GLY A 65 3.23 -29.00 8.73
N SER A 66 3.59 -29.37 7.50
CA SER A 66 3.70 -30.78 7.09
C SER A 66 4.82 -31.51 7.85
N GLY A 67 5.95 -30.86 8.09
CA GLY A 67 7.05 -31.38 8.91
C GLY A 67 6.63 -31.66 10.35
N LEU A 68 5.93 -30.71 11.00
CA LEU A 68 5.40 -30.89 12.37
C LEU A 68 4.40 -32.04 12.46
N LEU A 69 3.49 -32.15 11.49
CA LEU A 69 2.51 -33.24 11.44
C LEU A 69 3.19 -34.61 11.25
N ALA A 70 4.20 -34.69 10.39
CA ALA A 70 4.96 -35.92 10.17
C ALA A 70 5.74 -36.32 11.43
N ALA A 71 6.39 -35.37 12.11
CA ALA A 71 7.11 -35.61 13.36
C ALA A 71 6.18 -36.12 14.47
N ARG A 72 5.01 -35.48 14.64
CA ARG A 72 3.96 -35.91 15.58
C ARG A 72 3.53 -37.36 15.34
N ARG A 73 3.22 -37.71 14.07
CA ARG A 73 2.85 -39.08 13.69
C ARG A 73 3.94 -40.11 13.99
N LYS A 74 5.21 -39.74 13.80
CA LYS A 74 6.35 -40.63 14.07
C LYS A 74 6.55 -40.85 15.57
N SER A 75 6.36 -39.81 16.39
CA SER A 75 6.43 -39.90 17.85
C SER A 75 5.33 -40.79 18.43
N MET A 76 4.08 -40.66 17.95
CA MET A 76 2.95 -41.47 18.41
C MET A 76 3.05 -42.95 18.03
N LYS A 77 3.80 -43.30 16.99
CA LYS A 77 4.08 -44.70 16.61
C LYS A 77 5.24 -45.33 17.40
N LYS A 78 6.02 -44.53 18.12
CA LYS A 78 7.16 -44.96 18.95
C LYS A 78 6.82 -45.03 20.45
N ALA A 79 5.69 -44.45 20.86
CA ALA A 79 5.10 -44.62 22.19
C ALA A 79 4.18 -45.84 22.19
#